data_AF-A0A9E3X055-F1
#
_entry.id   AF-A0A9E3X055-F1
#
_cell.length_a   1.000
_cell.length_b   1.000
_cell.length_c   1.000
_cell.angle_alpha   90.00
_cell.angle_beta   90.00
_cell.angle_gamma   90.00
#
_symmetry.space_group_name_H-M   'P 1'
#
loop_
_entity.id
_entity.type
_entity.pdbx_description
1 polymer ?
#
loop_
_entity_poly.entity_id
_entity_poly.type
_entity_poly.pdbx_seq_one_letter_code
_entity_poly.pdbx_strand_id
1 'polypeptide(L)' 'MLKIDGGFCVNAERILVTGGAGFIGSNLVNRLLQKGHNVTIFDNLSRSGCR' A
#
# COMPACT_ATOMS: atom_id res chain seq x y z
N MET A 1 -15.81 -13.73 4.57
CA MET A 1 -14.87 -14.85 4.45
C MET A 1 -15.58 -16.01 3.78
N LEU A 2 -15.47 -16.10 2.44
CA LEU A 2 -15.73 -17.36 1.72
C LEU A 2 -14.38 -17.86 1.20
N LYS A 3 -14.22 -19.17 1.26
CA LYS A 3 -12.97 -19.92 1.36
C LYS A 3 -12.41 -20.23 -0.03
N ILE A 4 -11.11 -20.00 -0.24
CA ILE A 4 -10.33 -20.66 -1.29
C ILE A 4 -8.98 -21.12 -0.70
N ASP A 5 -8.82 -22.43 -0.62
CA ASP A 5 -7.58 -23.22 -0.73
C ASP A 5 -6.26 -22.60 -0.22
N GLY A 6 -5.79 -23.09 0.95
CA GLY A 6 -4.37 -23.04 1.34
C GLY A 6 -3.74 -21.69 1.73
N GLY A 7 -4.45 -20.56 1.69
CA GLY A 7 -3.89 -19.25 2.06
C GLY A 7 -4.93 -18.32 2.67
N PHE A 8 -4.49 -17.44 3.57
CA PHE A 8 -5.34 -16.49 4.28
C PHE A 8 -6.11 -15.59 3.30
N CYS A 9 -7.45 -15.62 3.34
CA CYS A 9 -8.30 -14.71 2.57
C CYS A 9 -8.24 -13.32 3.20
N VAL A 10 -7.39 -12.46 2.64
CA VAL A 10 -7.32 -11.05 3.05
C VAL A 10 -8.59 -10.34 2.64
N ASN A 11 -9.24 -9.67 3.59
CA ASN A 11 -10.35 -8.78 3.27
C ASN A 11 -9.77 -7.54 2.56
N ALA A 12 -10.45 -7.05 1.53
CA ALA A 12 -10.04 -5.85 0.81
C ALA A 12 -10.27 -4.62 1.70
N GLU A 13 -9.30 -4.32 2.56
CA GLU A 13 -9.32 -3.16 3.45
C GLU A 13 -9.06 -1.84 2.71
N ARG A 14 -9.57 -0.74 3.28
CA ARG A 14 -9.22 0.62 2.87
C ARG A 14 -8.06 1.11 3.73
N ILE A 15 -6.95 1.45 3.09
CA ILE A 15 -5.69 1.79 3.77
C ILE A 15 -5.25 3.20 3.33
N LEU A 16 -4.97 4.06 4.31
CA LEU A 16 -4.33 5.36 4.08
C LEU A 16 -2.82 5.23 4.29
N VAL A 17 -2.03 5.54 3.27
CA VAL A 17 -0.56 5.51 3.34
C VAL A 17 -0.02 6.93 3.27
N THR A 18 0.67 7.36 4.32
CA THR A 18 1.44 8.60 4.31
C THR A 18 2.83 8.39 3.75
N GLY A 19 3.36 9.32 2.94
CA GLY A 19 4.69 9.15 2.34
C GLY A 19 4.74 8.05 1.27
N GLY A 20 3.59 7.71 0.69
CA GLY A 20 3.41 6.61 -0.27
C GLY A 20 4.12 6.81 -1.62
N ALA A 21 4.58 8.03 -1.93
CA ALA A 21 5.39 8.33 -3.11
C ALA A 21 6.91 8.30 -2.83
N GLY A 22 7.33 8.02 -1.59
CA GLY A 22 8.73 7.80 -1.20
C GLY A 22 9.24 6.39 -1.49
N PHE A 23 10.54 6.14 -1.28
CA PHE A 23 11.20 4.84 -1.58
C PHE A 23 10.52 3.64 -0.91
N ILE A 24 10.27 3.72 0.40
CA ILE A 24 9.61 2.65 1.15
C ILE A 24 8.11 2.63 0.84
N GLY A 25 7.50 3.82 0.79
CA GLY A 25 6.07 3.98 0.57
C GLY A 25 5.60 3.37 -0.75
N SER A 26 6.33 3.60 -1.84
CA SER A 26 5.97 3.08 -3.16
C SER A 26 6.00 1.56 -3.21
N ASN A 27 7.01 0.94 -2.56
CA ASN A 27 7.09 -0.52 -2.46
C ASN A 27 5.99 -1.11 -1.57
N LEU A 28 5.65 -0.43 -0.47
CA LEU A 28 4.54 -0.84 0.39
C LEU A 28 3.20 -0.78 -0.36
N VAL A 29 2.91 0.33 -1.03
CA VAL A 29 1.67 0.51 -1.80
C VAL A 29 1.55 -0.57 -2.87
N ASN A 30 2.62 -0.85 -3.61
CA ASN A 30 2.61 -1.91 -4.62
C ASN A 30 2.22 -3.29 -4.02
N ARG A 31 2.77 -3.64 -2.86
CA ARG A 31 2.43 -4.89 -2.15
C ARG A 31 0.98 -4.91 -1.64
N LEU A 32 0.46 -3.78 -1.17
CA LEU A 32 -0.91 -3.68 -0.70
C LEU A 32 -1.93 -3.82 -1.85
N LEU A 33 -1.63 -3.20 -2.99
CA LEU A 33 -2.44 -3.35 -4.21
C LEU A 33 -2.43 -4.79 -4.74
N GLN A 34 -1.27 -5.47 -4.74
CA GLN A 34 -1.17 -6.89 -5.12
C GLN A 34 -1.99 -7.81 -4.21
N LYS A 35 -2.22 -7.43 -2.96
CA LYS A 35 -3.09 -8.13 -2.01
C LYS A 35 -4.58 -7.80 -2.17
N GLY A 36 -4.94 -6.91 -3.11
CA GLY A 36 -6.32 -6.52 -3.38
C GLY A 36 -6.88 -5.48 -2.41
N HIS A 37 -6.02 -4.76 -1.68
CA HIS A 37 -6.46 -3.66 -0.82
C HIS A 37 -6.74 -2.39 -1.62
N ASN A 38 -7.65 -1.57 -1.11
CA ASN A 38 -7.93 -0.24 -1.64
C ASN A 38 -7.05 0.78 -0.90
N VAL A 39 -6.09 1.38 -1.61
CA VAL A 39 -5.07 2.24 -1.00
C VAL A 39 -5.28 3.69 -1.43
N THR A 40 -5.36 4.60 -0.46
CA THR A 40 -5.27 6.05 -0.67
C THR A 40 -3.91 6.53 -0.20
N ILE A 41 -3.21 7.31 -1.02
CA ILE A 41 -1.91 7.88 -0.66
C ILE A 41 -2.10 9.33 -0.24
N PHE A 42 -1.47 9.73 0.86
CA PHE A 42 -1.29 11.12 1.26
C PHE A 42 0.20 11.43 1.36
N ASP A 43 0.73 12.24 0.45
CA ASP A 43 2.16 12.53 0.40
C ASP A 43 2.37 14.02 0.24
N ASN A 44 3.38 14.55 0.95
CA ASN A 44 3.77 15.96 0.85
C ASN A 44 4.56 16.24 -0.45
N LEU A 45 5.04 15.20 -1.13
CA LEU A 45 5.92 15.21 -2.32
C LEU A 45 7.21 16.03 -2.15
N SER A 46 7.44 16.59 -0.96
CA SER A 46 8.63 17.33 -0.59
C SER A 46 9.80 16.36 -0.55
N ARG A 47 10.66 16.43 -1.56
CA ARG A 47 11.97 15.80 -1.53
C ARG A 47 12.99 16.90 -1.29
N SER A 48 13.40 17.06 -0.03
CA SER A 48 14.65 17.75 0.28
C SER A 48 15.76 16.87 -0.27
N GLY A 49 16.11 17.09 -1.53
CA GLY A 49 17.12 16.31 -2.21
C GLY A 49 18.40 16.30 -1.39
N CYS A 50 18.96 15.12 -1.17
CA CYS A 50 20.41 15.04 -1.12
C CYS A 50 20.90 15.49 -2.50
N ARG A 51 21.69 16.58 -2.49
CA ARG A 51 22.60 16.91 -3.59
C ARG A 51 23.58 15.76 -3.79
#